data_AF-A0A0G4EEI5-F1
#
_entry.id   AF-A0A0G4EEI5-F1
#
_cell.length_a   1.000
_cell.length_b   1.000
_cell.length_c   1.000
_cell.angle_alpha   90.00
_cell.angle_beta   90.00
_cell.angle_gamma   90.00
#
_symmetry.space_group_name_H-M   'P 1'
#
loop_
_entity.id
_entity.type
_entity.pdbx_description
1 polymer ?
#
loop_
_entity_poly.entity_id
_entity_poly.type
_entity_poly.pdbx_seq_one_letter_code
_entity_poly.pdbx_strand_id
1 'polypeptide(L)'
;LKNCVCTEDDYECEFGFTRKIGSLECQPEDPNLTAPHCTSGNFFYMDAYRRVPGDTCEGGWAPQKVAVPCPQKSPFTRGAYSILLVLFLLCVLLGGIIFSPALPCVF
;
A
#
# COMPACT_ATOMS: atom_id res chain seq x y z
N LEU A 1 -21.22 -33.06 23.84
CA LEU A 1 -20.59 -31.76 23.57
C LEU A 1 -21.31 -31.17 22.36
N LYS A 2 -21.93 -29.99 22.49
CA LYS A 2 -22.52 -29.30 21.33
C LYS A 2 -21.68 -28.05 21.10
N ASN A 3 -21.20 -27.88 19.88
CA ASN A 3 -20.46 -26.69 19.49
C ASN A 3 -21.45 -25.51 19.41
N CYS A 4 -21.06 -24.39 20.00
CA CYS A 4 -21.83 -23.16 19.93
C CYS A 4 -21.62 -22.49 18.56
N VAL A 5 -22.53 -21.57 18.22
CA VAL A 5 -22.39 -20.72 17.03
C VAL A 5 -21.30 -19.69 17.27
N CYS A 6 -20.39 -19.48 16.31
CA CYS A 6 -19.34 -18.47 16.47
C CYS A 6 -19.91 -17.04 16.46
N THR A 7 -19.30 -16.21 17.28
CA THR A 7 -19.57 -14.78 17.47
C THR A 7 -18.28 -13.96 17.22
N GLU A 8 -18.36 -12.65 17.29
CA GLU A 8 -17.19 -11.75 17.15
C GLU A 8 -16.14 -11.97 18.25
N ASP A 9 -16.57 -12.42 19.43
CA ASP A 9 -15.72 -12.63 20.60
C ASP A 9 -14.84 -13.89 20.50
N ASP A 10 -15.24 -14.86 19.67
CA ASP A 10 -14.48 -16.11 19.41
C ASP A 10 -13.29 -15.89 18.44
N TYR A 11 -13.06 -14.63 18.05
CA TYR A 11 -11.97 -14.22 17.17
C TYR A 11 -11.11 -13.14 17.84
N GLU A 12 -9.81 -13.23 17.60
CA GLU A 12 -8.82 -12.20 17.95
C GLU A 12 -8.20 -11.58 16.70
N CYS A 13 -7.56 -10.43 16.84
CA CYS A 13 -6.91 -9.80 15.69
C CYS A 13 -5.72 -10.62 15.21
N GLU A 14 -5.59 -10.71 13.89
CA GLU A 14 -4.41 -11.29 13.26
C GLU A 14 -3.20 -10.36 13.41
N PHE A 15 -2.00 -10.90 13.21
CA PHE A 15 -0.76 -10.13 13.31
C PHE A 15 -0.79 -8.84 12.46
N GLY A 16 -0.47 -7.70 13.09
CA GLY A 16 -0.49 -6.37 12.46
C GLY A 16 -1.83 -5.62 12.57
N PHE A 17 -2.83 -6.20 13.25
CA PHE A 17 -4.11 -5.58 13.52
C PHE A 17 -4.36 -5.48 15.04
N THR A 18 -5.05 -4.43 15.46
CA THR A 18 -5.39 -4.15 16.86
C THR A 18 -6.82 -3.64 17.02
N ARG A 19 -7.40 -3.82 18.20
CA ARG A 19 -8.74 -3.33 18.55
C ARG A 19 -8.65 -2.02 19.33
N LYS A 20 -9.60 -1.12 19.06
CA LYS A 20 -9.80 0.06 19.92
C LYS A 20 -10.55 -0.35 21.19
N ILE A 21 -10.31 0.38 22.28
CA ILE A 21 -11.03 0.15 23.54
C ILE A 21 -12.53 0.34 23.29
N GLY A 22 -13.32 -0.69 23.59
CA GLY A 22 -14.77 -0.69 23.38
C GLY A 22 -15.24 -1.04 21.95
N SER A 23 -14.35 -1.49 21.07
CA SER A 23 -14.71 -2.02 19.74
C SER A 23 -14.17 -3.43 19.54
N LEU A 24 -14.95 -4.28 18.86
CA LEU A 24 -14.52 -5.61 18.41
C LEU A 24 -13.89 -5.57 17.01
N GLU A 25 -13.85 -4.39 16.37
CA GLU A 25 -13.25 -4.22 15.06
C GLU A 25 -11.71 -4.23 15.11
N CYS A 26 -11.10 -5.09 14.29
CA CYS A 26 -9.66 -5.14 14.09
C CYS A 26 -9.25 -4.13 13.01
N GLN A 27 -8.44 -3.14 13.40
CA GLN A 27 -7.90 -2.12 12.52
C GLN A 27 -6.39 -2.30 12.38
N PRO A 28 -5.78 -1.97 11.22
CA PRO A 28 -4.33 -2.07 11.06
C PRO A 28 -3.64 -1.19 12.12
N GLU A 29 -2.68 -1.77 12.83
CA GLU A 29 -1.92 -1.08 13.88
C GLU A 29 -1.05 0.02 13.25
N ASP A 30 -0.38 -0.31 12.15
CA ASP A 30 0.44 0.61 11.39
C ASP A 30 -0.21 0.97 10.04
N PRO A 31 -0.27 2.27 9.69
CA PRO A 31 -0.75 2.71 8.37
C PRO A 31 0.19 2.30 7.23
N ASN A 32 1.43 1.88 7.56
CA ASN A 32 2.43 1.40 6.61
C ASN A 32 2.55 -0.12 6.59
N LEU A 33 1.54 -0.85 7.11
CA LEU A 33 1.52 -2.31 7.09
C LEU A 33 1.76 -2.80 5.65
N THR A 34 2.98 -3.25 5.39
CA THR A 34 3.44 -3.55 4.04
C THR A 34 3.08 -4.99 3.75
N ALA A 35 2.00 -5.22 3.00
CA ALA A 35 1.79 -6.55 2.46
C ALA A 35 2.83 -6.86 1.38
N PRO A 36 3.38 -8.07 1.37
CA PRO A 36 4.32 -8.51 0.34
C PRO A 36 3.72 -8.49 -1.08
N HIS A 37 2.39 -8.44 -1.19
CA HIS A 37 1.65 -8.50 -2.46
C HIS A 37 0.99 -7.19 -2.90
N CYS A 38 1.34 -6.03 -2.33
CA CYS A 38 0.84 -4.78 -2.90
C CYS A 38 1.56 -4.46 -4.23
N THR A 39 0.97 -4.86 -5.36
CA THR A 39 1.59 -4.71 -6.70
C THR A 39 1.05 -3.51 -7.48
N SER A 40 -0.22 -3.14 -7.29
CA SER A 40 -0.86 -2.04 -8.03
C SER A 40 -2.25 -1.74 -7.45
N GLY A 41 -2.34 -0.86 -6.45
CA GLY A 41 -3.61 -0.45 -5.87
C GLY A 41 -3.44 0.51 -4.70
N ASN A 42 -4.50 1.28 -4.40
CA ASN A 42 -4.54 2.13 -3.21
C ASN A 42 -4.82 1.32 -1.93
N PHE A 43 -5.56 0.21 -2.07
CA PHE A 43 -5.95 -0.66 -0.96
C PHE A 43 -5.80 -2.14 -1.34
N PHE A 44 -5.55 -2.97 -0.35
CA PHE A 44 -5.51 -4.43 -0.47
C PHE A 44 -6.30 -5.07 0.67
N TYR A 45 -6.86 -6.26 0.44
CA TYR A 45 -7.74 -6.93 1.39
C TYR A 45 -7.00 -8.05 2.12
N MET A 46 -6.91 -7.95 3.44
CA MET A 46 -6.29 -8.96 4.31
C MET A 46 -7.28 -9.58 5.29
N ASP A 47 -6.95 -10.77 5.75
CA ASP A 47 -7.61 -11.39 6.89
C ASP A 47 -7.12 -10.71 8.18
N ALA A 48 -7.99 -9.91 8.81
CA ALA A 48 -7.67 -9.13 10.01
C ALA A 48 -7.98 -9.86 11.31
N TYR A 49 -8.62 -11.02 11.23
CA TYR A 49 -9.12 -11.79 12.37
C TYR A 49 -8.67 -13.24 12.24
N ARG A 50 -8.38 -13.86 13.37
CA ARG A 50 -8.10 -15.28 13.51
C ARG A 50 -8.91 -15.85 14.67
N ARG A 51 -9.22 -17.14 14.62
CA ARG A 51 -9.94 -17.82 15.71
C ARG A 51 -9.07 -17.88 16.95
N VAL A 52 -9.67 -17.68 18.12
CA VAL A 52 -8.97 -17.83 19.39
C VAL A 52 -8.54 -19.30 19.55
N PRO A 53 -7.27 -19.57 19.90
CA PRO A 53 -6.80 -20.95 20.10
C PRO A 53 -7.60 -21.67 21.20
N GLY A 54 -8.20 -22.81 20.84
CA GLY A 54 -9.00 -23.62 21.76
C GLY A 54 -10.51 -23.50 21.55
N ASP A 55 -10.98 -22.50 20.81
CA ASP A 55 -12.39 -22.39 20.44
C ASP A 55 -12.78 -23.42 19.39
N THR A 56 -13.92 -24.06 19.63
CA THR A 56 -14.48 -25.14 18.81
C THR A 56 -15.85 -24.77 18.25
N CYS A 57 -16.17 -23.47 18.22
CA CYS A 57 -17.43 -22.97 17.66
C CYS A 57 -17.55 -23.33 16.16
N GLU A 58 -18.80 -23.51 15.71
CA GLU A 58 -19.11 -23.88 14.32
C GLU A 58 -20.22 -23.00 13.75
N GLY A 59 -20.03 -22.55 12.51
CA GLY A 59 -20.97 -21.65 11.83
C GLY A 59 -21.10 -20.28 12.50
N GLY A 60 -22.09 -19.49 12.08
CA GLY A 60 -22.34 -18.17 12.64
C GLY A 60 -21.53 -17.06 11.98
N TRP A 61 -20.96 -16.20 12.81
CA TRP A 61 -20.19 -15.05 12.36
C TRP A 61 -18.85 -15.51 11.76
N ALA A 62 -18.51 -14.91 10.62
CA ALA A 62 -17.24 -15.12 9.95
C ALA A 62 -16.65 -13.75 9.57
N PRO A 63 -15.37 -13.50 9.89
CA PRO A 63 -14.74 -12.23 9.58
C PRO A 63 -14.64 -12.01 8.08
N GLN A 64 -14.94 -10.78 7.65
CA GLN A 64 -14.66 -10.34 6.28
C GLN A 64 -13.24 -9.80 6.17
N LYS A 65 -12.72 -9.78 4.95
CA LYS A 65 -11.41 -9.17 4.68
C LYS A 65 -11.47 -7.66 4.87
N VAL A 66 -10.48 -7.12 5.58
CA VAL A 66 -10.37 -5.69 5.86
C VAL A 66 -9.49 -5.02 4.81
N ALA A 67 -9.91 -3.83 4.36
CA ALA A 67 -9.12 -3.02 3.44
C ALA A 67 -7.98 -2.32 4.20
N VAL A 68 -6.74 -2.56 3.76
CA VAL A 68 -5.53 -1.94 4.28
C VAL A 68 -4.94 -1.04 3.19
N PRO A 69 -4.56 0.21 3.51
CA PRO A 69 -3.94 1.09 2.52
C PRO A 69 -2.56 0.57 2.12
N CYS A 70 -2.29 0.57 0.82
CA CYS A 70 -0.95 0.28 0.33
C CYS A 70 0.00 1.44 0.63
N PRO A 71 1.23 1.17 1.09
CA PRO A 71 2.24 2.22 1.19
C PRO A 71 2.50 2.79 -0.20
N GLN A 72 2.49 4.12 -0.32
CA GLN A 72 2.86 4.81 -1.56
C GLN A 72 4.37 4.68 -1.78
N LYS A 73 4.81 3.51 -2.24
CA LYS A 73 6.08 3.42 -2.97
C LYS A 73 5.82 4.09 -4.31
N SER A 74 6.22 5.35 -4.45
CA SER A 74 6.56 5.88 -5.77
C SER A 74 8.02 5.49 -6.04
N PRO A 75 8.33 4.32 -6.64
CA PRO A 75 9.62 4.16 -7.25
C PRO A 75 9.58 5.03 -8.50
N PHE A 76 9.97 6.30 -8.37
CA PHE A 76 10.44 7.00 -9.56
C PHE A 76 11.64 6.18 -10.04
N THR A 77 11.41 5.37 -11.07
CA THR A 77 12.39 4.37 -11.49
C THR A 77 13.67 5.09 -11.88
N ARG A 78 14.84 4.48 -11.62
CA ARG A 78 16.13 5.08 -12.01
C ARG A 78 16.12 5.45 -13.51
N GLY A 79 15.44 4.68 -14.34
CA GLY A 79 15.20 4.97 -15.75
C GLY A 79 14.42 6.26 -15.99
N ALA A 80 13.37 6.54 -15.22
CA ALA A 80 12.60 7.78 -15.34
C ALA A 80 13.45 9.02 -14.96
N TYR A 81 14.32 8.89 -13.95
CA TYR A 81 15.30 9.94 -13.64
C TYR A 81 16.33 10.13 -14.76
N SER A 82 16.86 9.03 -15.34
CA SER A 82 17.78 9.12 -16.47
C SER A 82 17.14 9.79 -17.69
N ILE A 83 15.88 9.48 -18.01
CA ILE A 83 15.15 10.10 -19.13
C ILE A 83 14.94 11.59 -18.85
N LEU A 84 14.51 11.98 -17.65
CA LEU A 84 14.37 13.39 -17.27
C LEU A 84 15.71 14.15 -17.37
N LEU A 85 16.81 13.54 -16.93
CA LEU A 85 18.14 14.14 -16.97
C LEU A 85 18.62 14.32 -18.42
N VAL A 86 18.42 13.32 -19.29
CA VAL A 86 18.75 13.41 -20.71
C VAL A 86 17.90 14.46 -21.42
N LEU A 87 16.59 14.53 -21.15
CA LEU A 87 15.70 15.56 -21.70
C LEU A 87 16.12 16.96 -21.24
N PHE A 88 16.47 17.12 -19.96
CA PHE A 88 16.97 18.39 -19.42
C PHE A 88 18.27 18.82 -20.10
N LEU A 89 19.25 17.92 -20.26
CA LEU A 89 20.50 18.21 -20.96
C LEU A 89 20.28 18.55 -22.44
N LEU A 90 19.40 17.81 -23.14
CA LEU A 90 19.02 18.13 -24.53
C LEU A 90 18.37 19.51 -24.65
N CYS A 91 17.47 19.87 -23.74
CA CYS A 91 16.85 21.19 -23.70
C CYS A 91 17.89 22.30 -23.42
N VAL A 92 18.86 22.07 -22.54
CA VAL A 92 19.94 23.04 -22.27
C VAL A 92 20.90 23.17 -23.45
N LEU A 93 21.22 22.08 -24.14
CA LEU A 93 22.05 22.12 -25.35
C LEU A 93 21.33 22.83 -26.50
N LEU A 94 20.08 22.46 -26.79
CA LEU A 94 19.28 23.10 -27.85
C LEU A 94 18.90 24.55 -27.50
N GLY A 95 18.56 24.83 -26.25
CA GLY A 95 18.26 26.18 -25.75
C GLY A 95 19.49 27.08 -25.62
N GLY A 96 20.64 26.51 -25.25
CA GLY A 96 21.94 27.20 -25.23
C GLY A 96 22.45 27.53 -26.63
N ILE A 97 22.10 26.72 -27.64
CA ILE A 97 22.35 27.06 -29.06
C ILE A 97 21.44 28.21 -29.52
N ILE A 98 20.23 28.33 -28.97
CA ILE A 98 19.30 29.43 -29.29
C ILE A 98 19.66 30.75 -28.57
N PHE A 99 20.24 30.68 -27.35
CA PHE A 99 20.63 31.85 -26.56
C PHE A 99 22.13 32.20 -26.59
N SER A 100 22.96 31.42 -27.29
CA SER A 100 24.34 31.79 -27.60
C SER A 100 24.33 33.01 -28.54
N PRO A 101 24.88 34.17 -28.14
CA PRO A 101 24.99 35.33 -29.04
C PRO A 101 26.02 35.14 -30.17
N ALA A 102 26.58 33.93 -30.35
CA ALA A 102 27.72 33.68 -31.23
C ALA A 102 27.38 33.13 -32.63
N LEU A 103 26.12 33.21 -33.09
CA LEU A 103 25.80 33.11 -34.52
C LEU A 103 24.79 34.20 -34.95
N PRO A 104 25.25 35.43 -35.23
CA PRO A 104 24.77 36.11 -36.43
C PRO A 104 25.50 35.52 -37.65
N CYS A 105 24.86 35.62 -38.82
CA CYS A 105 25.41 35.33 -40.15
C CYS A 105 25.29 33.86 -40.63
N VAL A 106 24.04 33.46 -40.95
CA VAL A 106 23.80 32.69 -42.17
C VAL A 106 23.22 33.67 -43.20
N PHE A 107 24.07 34.09 -44.14
CA PHE A 107 23.71 34.59 -45.48
C PHE A 107 24.72 33.96 -46.45
#